data_AF-A0A1C4EQX1-F1
#
_entry.id   AF-A0A1C4EQX1-F1
#
_cell.length_a   1.000
_cell.length_b   1.000
_cell.length_c   1.000
_cell.angle_alpha   90.00
_cell.angle_beta   90.00
_cell.angle_gamma   90.00
#
_symmetry.space_group_name_H-M   'P 1'
#
loop_
_entity.id
_entity.type
_entity.pdbx_description
1 polymer ?
#
loop_
_entity_poly.entity_id
_entity_poly.type
_entity_poly.pdbx_seq_one_letter_code
_entity_poly.pdbx_strand_id
1 'polypeptide(L)'
;MNCIDLVKFIVSVENGETLEEAMIREMREETGLEVKIKKLRYVCDKPDASPSLLHITFLLERIEGEITLPSNEFDHNPIQDVQMVPIKDLSQYGFSETFITLISEGFASAGSYQGLKQNIGL
;
A
#
# COMPACT_ATOMS: atom_id res chain seq x y z
N MET A 1 -10.67 -17.95 -7.83
CA MET A 1 -10.85 -17.23 -6.56
C MET A 1 -9.81 -16.11 -6.60
N ASN A 2 -10.09 -15.07 -7.38
CA ASN A 2 -9.08 -14.13 -7.89
C ASN A 2 -9.24 -12.77 -7.21
N CYS A 3 -9.21 -12.74 -5.88
CA CYS A 3 -9.09 -11.48 -5.17
C CYS A 3 -7.63 -11.08 -5.35
N ILE A 4 -7.34 -10.22 -6.32
CA ILE A 4 -6.05 -9.54 -6.42
C ILE A 4 -6.04 -8.58 -5.24
N ASP A 5 -5.57 -9.09 -4.10
CA ASP A 5 -5.41 -8.34 -2.88
C ASP A 5 -4.29 -7.31 -3.11
N LEU A 6 -4.70 -6.10 -3.45
CA LEU A 6 -3.80 -4.99 -3.69
C LEU A 6 -3.39 -4.39 -2.34
N VAL A 7 -2.10 -4.37 -2.06
CA VAL A 7 -1.55 -3.82 -0.82
C VAL A 7 -0.79 -2.56 -1.17
N LYS A 8 -1.40 -1.40 -0.87
CA LYS A 8 -0.73 -0.10 -0.93
C LYS A 8 -0.23 0.27 0.46
N PHE A 9 1.02 0.68 0.51
CA PHE A 9 1.76 0.91 1.76
C PHE A 9 1.70 2.38 2.20
N ILE A 10 1.82 3.31 1.27
CA ILE A 10 1.90 4.74 1.58
C ILE A 10 0.66 5.43 1.01
N VAL A 11 -0.02 6.19 1.84
CA VAL A 11 -1.09 7.11 1.43
C VAL A 11 -0.65 8.49 1.91
N SER A 12 -0.41 9.41 0.96
CA SER A 12 -0.35 10.82 1.31
C SER A 12 -1.78 11.30 1.53
N VAL A 13 -2.11 11.67 2.76
CA VAL A 13 -3.45 12.15 3.11
C VAL A 13 -3.42 13.67 3.08
N GLU A 14 -4.23 14.27 2.21
CA GLU A 14 -4.32 15.71 2.12
C GLU A 14 -5.21 16.30 3.23
N ASN A 15 -5.08 17.60 3.47
CA ASN A 15 -5.86 18.26 4.50
C ASN A 15 -7.35 18.23 4.16
N GLY A 16 -8.15 17.63 5.05
CA GLY A 16 -9.59 17.49 4.88
C GLY A 16 -10.02 16.15 4.27
N GLU A 17 -9.08 15.32 3.81
CA GLU A 17 -9.37 13.97 3.34
C GLU A 17 -9.48 12.96 4.49
N THR A 18 -10.42 12.04 4.35
CA THR A 18 -10.40 10.77 5.08
C THR A 18 -9.32 9.83 4.52
N LEU A 19 -8.92 8.83 5.31
CA LEU A 19 -7.98 7.80 4.84
C LEU A 19 -8.51 7.02 3.62
N GLU A 20 -9.83 6.87 3.53
CA GLU A 20 -10.48 6.18 2.42
C GLU A 20 -10.46 7.01 1.15
N GLU A 21 -10.81 8.29 1.23
CA GLU A 21 -10.74 9.22 0.09
C GLU A 21 -9.30 9.30 -0.46
N ALA A 22 -8.33 9.49 0.43
CA ALA A 22 -6.93 9.53 0.06
C ALA A 22 -6.50 8.23 -0.63
N MET A 23 -6.85 7.06 -0.08
CA MET A 23 -6.51 5.76 -0.68
C MET A 23 -7.13 5.55 -2.07
N ILE A 24 -8.39 5.93 -2.26
CA ILE A 24 -9.09 5.78 -3.55
C ILE A 24 -8.46 6.72 -4.59
N ARG A 25 -8.24 8.00 -4.23
CA ARG A 25 -7.58 9.00 -5.10
C ARG A 25 -6.21 8.49 -5.55
N GLU A 26 -5.39 8.12 -4.59
CA GLU A 26 -4.03 7.62 -4.77
C GLU A 26 -3.95 6.36 -5.66
N MET A 27 -4.88 5.42 -5.50
CA MET A 27 -4.92 4.23 -6.35
C MET A 27 -5.31 4.56 -7.80
N ARG A 28 -6.25 5.48 -7.97
CA ARG A 28 -6.67 5.94 -9.28
C ARG A 28 -5.57 6.71 -9.99
N GLU A 29 -4.92 7.64 -9.28
CA GLU A 29 -3.85 8.49 -9.82
C GLU A 29 -2.64 7.66 -10.24
N GLU A 30 -2.16 6.76 -9.37
CA GLU A 30 -0.93 6.01 -9.62
C GLU A 30 -1.08 4.78 -10.51
N THR A 31 -2.29 4.19 -10.58
CA THR A 31 -2.48 2.90 -11.26
C THR A 31 -3.64 2.85 -12.23
N GLY A 32 -4.52 3.86 -12.24
CA GLY A 32 -5.76 3.84 -13.03
C GLY A 32 -6.84 2.89 -12.50
N LEU A 33 -6.63 2.25 -11.35
CA LEU A 33 -7.55 1.26 -10.79
C LEU A 33 -8.55 1.88 -9.82
N GLU A 34 -9.82 1.53 -9.99
CA GLU A 34 -10.87 1.80 -9.01
C GLU A 34 -10.93 0.67 -7.99
N VAL A 35 -10.88 1.02 -6.71
CA VAL A 35 -10.78 0.07 -5.59
C VAL A 35 -11.76 0.41 -4.48
N LYS A 36 -12.04 -0.57 -3.62
CA LYS A 36 -12.64 -0.34 -2.30
C LYS A 36 -11.76 -0.89 -1.19
N ILE A 37 -11.78 -0.23 -0.03
CA ILE A 37 -11.16 -0.76 1.18
C ILE A 37 -11.97 -1.96 1.65
N LYS A 38 -11.29 -3.10 1.77
CA LYS A 38 -11.84 -4.32 2.38
C LYS A 38 -11.66 -4.31 3.88
N LYS A 39 -10.43 -4.08 4.34
CA LYS A 39 -10.03 -4.15 5.75
C LYS A 39 -8.79 -3.31 6.02
N LEU A 40 -8.72 -2.72 7.20
CA LEU A 40 -7.45 -2.26 7.78
C LEU A 40 -6.56 -3.48 8.07
N ARG A 41 -5.31 -3.48 7.61
CA ARG A 41 -4.32 -4.51 7.92
C ARG A 41 -3.42 -4.08 9.06
N TYR A 42 -2.69 -2.97 8.93
CA TYR A 42 -1.80 -2.52 10.00
C TYR A 42 -1.75 -1.02 10.13
N VAL A 43 -1.36 -0.61 11.32
CA VAL A 43 -0.89 0.74 11.61
C VAL A 43 0.53 0.60 12.17
N CYS A 44 1.49 1.28 11.55
CA CYS A 44 2.86 1.37 12.02
C CYS A 44 3.28 2.84 12.09
N ASP A 45 4.24 3.19 12.92
CA ASP A 45 4.79 4.53 13.00
C ASP A 45 6.27 4.58 12.56
N LYS A 46 6.70 5.74 12.11
CA LYS A 46 8.12 6.09 11.91
C LYS A 46 8.32 7.49 12.49
N PRO A 47 8.44 7.60 13.82
CA PRO A 47 8.49 8.90 14.50
C PRO A 47 9.75 9.68 14.15
N ASP A 48 10.85 8.97 13.87
CA ASP A 48 12.16 9.55 13.52
C ASP A 48 12.23 10.11 12.08
N ALA A 49 11.16 9.95 11.28
CA ALA A 49 11.06 10.64 10.01
C ALA A 49 10.79 12.15 10.21
N SER A 50 11.15 12.97 9.24
CA SER A 50 10.87 14.41 9.26
C SER A 50 10.10 14.81 7.99
N PRO A 51 8.78 15.07 8.08
CA PRO A 51 7.94 14.98 9.29
C PRO A 51 7.75 13.52 9.76
N SER A 52 7.33 13.33 11.01
CA SER A 52 7.00 12.01 11.54
C SER A 52 5.89 11.37 10.72
N LEU A 53 6.00 10.05 10.48
CA LEU A 53 5.08 9.35 9.60
C LEU A 53 4.23 8.33 10.36
N LEU A 54 2.95 8.28 10.01
CA LEU A 54 2.05 7.19 10.35
C LEU A 54 1.78 6.39 9.07
N HIS A 55 2.04 5.09 9.11
CA HIS A 55 1.95 4.18 7.98
C HIS A 55 0.75 3.25 8.16
N ILE A 56 -0.23 3.36 7.28
CA ILE A 56 -1.50 2.63 7.38
C ILE A 56 -1.65 1.75 6.14
N THR A 57 -1.74 0.45 6.36
CA THR A 57 -1.89 -0.53 5.28
C THR A 57 -3.32 -1.03 5.21
N PHE A 58 -3.94 -0.93 4.04
CA PHE A 58 -5.26 -1.48 3.77
C PHE A 58 -5.18 -2.68 2.83
N LEU A 59 -6.13 -3.58 3.01
CA LEU A 59 -6.49 -4.55 1.99
C LEU A 59 -7.49 -3.91 1.05
N LEU A 60 -7.22 -3.99 -0.25
CA LEU A 60 -8.09 -3.43 -1.27
C LEU A 60 -8.72 -4.56 -2.10
N GLU A 61 -9.92 -4.30 -2.59
CA GLU A 61 -10.53 -5.08 -3.66
C GLU A 61 -10.69 -4.19 -4.88
N ARG A 62 -10.15 -4.64 -6.02
CA ARG A 62 -10.38 -3.98 -7.31
C ARG A 62 -11.84 -4.10 -7.71
N ILE A 63 -12.43 -2.98 -8.09
CA ILE A 63 -13.78 -2.89 -8.65
C ILE A 63 -13.68 -2.91 -10.18
N GLU A 64 -12.90 -2.00 -10.76
CA GLU A 64 -12.75 -1.83 -12.20
C GLU A 64 -11.42 -1.11 -12.55
N GLY A 65 -11.35 -0.46 -13.72
CA GLY A 65 -10.17 0.23 -14.23
C GLY A 65 -9.19 -0.70 -14.95
N GLU A 66 -8.25 -0.14 -15.70
CA GLU A 66 -7.12 -0.87 -16.30
C GLU A 66 -5.83 -0.27 -15.75
N ILE A 67 -4.76 -1.07 -15.71
CA ILE A 67 -3.47 -0.56 -15.26
C ILE A 67 -2.99 0.49 -16.26
N THR A 68 -2.84 1.73 -15.79
CA THR A 68 -2.30 2.83 -16.57
C THR A 68 -1.23 3.56 -15.76
N LEU A 69 -0.20 4.05 -16.44
CA LEU A 69 0.82 4.88 -15.81
C LEU A 69 0.27 6.29 -15.55
N PRO A 70 0.62 6.92 -14.41
CA PRO A 70 0.30 8.31 -14.15
C PRO A 70 1.00 9.24 -15.15
N SER A 71 0.48 10.46 -15.31
CA SER A 71 1.14 11.48 -16.13
C SER A 71 2.48 11.94 -15.54
N ASN A 72 2.70 11.74 -14.23
CA ASN A 72 3.91 12.12 -13.48
C ASN A 72 4.24 13.64 -13.55
N GLU A 73 3.30 14.51 -13.94
CA GLU A 73 3.60 15.92 -14.25
C GLU A 73 4.12 16.73 -13.05
N PHE A 74 3.78 16.33 -11.82
CA PHE A 74 4.17 17.03 -10.59
C PHE A 74 4.89 16.13 -9.57
N ASP A 75 5.23 14.90 -9.96
CA ASP A 75 5.82 13.93 -9.06
C ASP A 75 7.35 14.06 -8.97
N HIS A 76 7.84 14.27 -7.76
CA HIS A 76 9.28 14.24 -7.49
C HIS A 76 9.88 12.84 -7.58
N ASN A 77 9.04 11.79 -7.52
CA ASN A 77 9.43 10.40 -7.67
C ASN A 77 8.46 9.69 -8.64
N PRO A 78 8.67 9.83 -9.95
CA PRO A 78 7.70 9.38 -10.95
C PRO A 78 7.58 7.86 -10.96
N ILE A 79 6.35 7.39 -11.12
CA ILE A 79 6.04 5.96 -11.28
C ILE A 79 6.35 5.58 -12.72
N GLN A 80 7.32 4.70 -12.89
CA GLN A 80 7.80 4.25 -14.21
C GLN A 80 7.09 2.99 -14.69
N ASP A 81 6.54 2.19 -13.77
CA ASP A 81 5.88 0.93 -14.08
C ASP A 81 4.87 0.55 -13.00
N VAL A 82 3.83 -0.20 -13.39
CA VAL A 82 2.83 -0.78 -12.50
C VAL A 82 2.63 -2.24 -12.89
N GLN A 83 2.97 -3.15 -11.98
CA GLN A 83 2.95 -4.59 -12.23
C GLN A 83 2.22 -5.38 -11.14
N MET A 84 1.50 -6.41 -11.54
CA MET A 84 1.03 -7.45 -10.63
C MET A 84 2.15 -8.48 -10.42
N VAL A 85 2.74 -8.47 -9.23
CA VAL A 85 3.88 -9.35 -8.87
C VAL A 85 3.39 -10.49 -7.96
N PRO A 86 3.72 -11.76 -8.25
CA PRO A 86 3.44 -12.85 -7.32
C PRO A 86 4.15 -12.64 -5.99
N ILE A 87 3.49 -12.91 -4.86
CA ILE A 87 4.04 -12.68 -3.50
C ILE A 87 5.43 -13.32 -3.31
N LYS A 88 5.62 -14.55 -3.84
CA LYS A 88 6.89 -15.28 -3.79
C LYS A 88 8.07 -14.58 -4.49
N ASP A 89 7.78 -13.66 -5.41
CA ASP A 89 8.78 -12.96 -6.22
C ASP A 89 9.12 -11.57 -5.63
N LEU A 90 8.45 -11.13 -4.56
CA LEU A 90 8.69 -9.83 -3.91
C LEU A 90 10.13 -9.67 -3.38
N SER A 91 10.82 -10.77 -3.05
CA SER A 91 12.23 -10.71 -2.63
C SER A 91 13.13 -10.12 -3.73
N GLN A 92 12.77 -10.30 -5.00
CA GLN A 92 13.48 -9.72 -6.15
C GLN A 92 13.35 -8.19 -6.22
N TYR A 93 12.34 -7.63 -5.54
CA TYR A 93 12.05 -6.19 -5.48
C TYR A 93 12.49 -5.57 -4.15
N GLY A 94 13.29 -6.28 -3.34
CA GLY A 94 13.87 -5.76 -2.11
C GLY A 94 12.98 -5.84 -0.87
N PHE A 95 11.84 -6.53 -0.95
CA PHE A 95 11.03 -6.82 0.23
C PHE A 95 11.70 -7.87 1.12
N SER A 96 11.64 -7.68 2.44
CA SER A 96 12.23 -8.61 3.39
C SER A 96 11.44 -9.91 3.51
N GLU A 97 12.12 -11.01 3.87
CA GLU A 97 11.46 -12.29 4.16
C GLU A 97 10.42 -12.17 5.28
N THR A 98 10.67 -11.32 6.28
CA THR A 98 9.70 -10.98 7.33
C THR A 98 8.40 -10.47 6.72
N PHE A 99 8.50 -9.53 5.78
CA PHE A 99 7.34 -8.94 5.14
C PHE A 99 6.63 -9.90 4.19
N ILE A 100 7.38 -10.71 3.42
CA ILE A 100 6.83 -11.73 2.52
C ILE A 100 6.06 -12.80 3.31
N THR A 101 6.62 -13.23 4.44
CA THR A 101 5.96 -14.17 5.36
C THR A 101 4.67 -13.57 5.89
N LEU A 102 4.70 -12.30 6.33
CA LEU A 102 3.54 -11.58 6.84
C LEU A 102 2.37 -11.53 5.83
N ILE A 103 2.66 -11.24 4.56
CA ILE A 103 1.64 -11.25 3.50
C ILE A 103 1.15 -12.68 3.23
N SER A 104 2.07 -13.65 3.15
CA SER A 104 1.74 -15.05 2.82
C SER A 104 0.84 -15.69 3.88
N GLU A 105 0.97 -15.29 5.14
CA GLU A 105 0.10 -15.70 6.24
C GLU A 105 -1.24 -14.95 6.28
N GLY A 106 -1.56 -14.16 5.24
CA GLY A 106 -2.82 -13.46 5.10
C GLY A 106 -3.00 -12.31 6.10
N PHE A 107 -1.88 -11.79 6.62
CA PHE A 107 -1.83 -10.77 7.64
C PHE A 107 -2.47 -11.22 8.97
N ALA A 108 -1.88 -12.24 9.62
CA ALA A 108 -2.43 -12.87 10.83
C ALA A 108 -2.82 -11.88 11.95
N SER A 109 -2.10 -10.76 12.06
CA SER A 109 -2.37 -9.67 13.03
C SER A 109 -3.19 -8.51 12.44
N ALA A 110 -4.05 -8.75 11.44
CA ALA A 110 -4.80 -7.69 10.77
C ALA A 110 -5.63 -6.82 11.74
N GLY A 111 -5.64 -5.52 11.49
CA GLY A 111 -6.33 -4.51 12.30
C GLY A 111 -5.56 -4.06 13.54
N SER A 112 -4.29 -4.45 13.71
CA SER A 112 -3.49 -4.12 14.90
C SER A 112 -2.39 -3.09 14.63
N TYR A 113 -1.98 -2.42 15.69
CA TYR A 113 -0.78 -1.59 15.72
C TYR A 113 0.46 -2.47 15.86
N GLN A 114 1.48 -2.24 15.03
CA GLN A 114 2.70 -3.04 14.97
C GLN A 114 3.94 -2.30 15.52
N GLY A 115 3.76 -1.10 16.07
CA GLY A 115 4.89 -0.25 16.46
C GLY A 115 5.64 0.28 15.23
N LEU A 116 6.96 0.33 15.36
CA LEU A 116 7.83 0.87 14.32
C LEU A 116 7.66 0.12 12.99
N LYS A 117 7.67 0.85 11.87
CA LYS A 117 7.56 0.30 10.50
C LYS A 117 8.52 -0.87 10.23
N GLN A 118 9.73 -0.82 10.79
CA GLN A 118 10.73 -1.90 10.66
C GLN A 118 10.29 -3.24 11.27
N ASN A 119 9.35 -3.25 12.22
CA ASN A 119 8.86 -4.47 12.87
C ASN A 119 8.10 -5.37 11.90
N ILE A 120 7.51 -4.80 10.85
CA ILE A 120 6.88 -5.57 9.76
C ILE A 120 7.84 -5.82 8.60
N GLY A 121 9.13 -5.49 8.74
CA GLY A 121 10.14 -5.72 7.71
C GLY A 121 10.12 -4.72 6.55
N LEU A 122 9.60 -3.50 6.79
CA LEU A 122 9.57 -2.37 5.84
C LEU A 122 10.37 -1.17 6.33
#